data_AF-A0A7J7KXN4-F1
#
_entry.id   AF-A0A7J7KXN4-F1
#
_cell.length_a   1.000
_cell.length_b   1.000
_cell.length_c   1.000
_cell.angle_alpha   90.00
_cell.angle_beta   90.00
_cell.angle_gamma   90.00
#
_symmetry.space_group_name_H-M   'P 1'
#
loop_
_entity.id
_entity.type
_entity.pdbx_description
1 polymer ?
#
loop_
_entity_poly.entity_id
_entity_poly.type
_entity_poly.pdbx_seq_one_letter_code
_entity_poly.pdbx_strand_id
1 'polypeptide(L)'
;MTLAKSEAKILRKHISEKEYSPDDFIRVLTTRIKAQLNTTLNHFNNEFGTSITKDLKYESEDNFLGIVRATINCLTCPEKYFEKVLRLGINKQGKDEWALTRVVTTQAEVDQLHLLALPKQPSHDLQA
;
A
#
# COMPACT_ATOMS: atom_id res chain seq x y z
N MET A 1 5.22 8.70 26.45
CA MET A 1 4.54 8.16 25.25
C MET A 1 5.57 7.38 24.44
N THR A 2 5.19 6.28 23.79
CA THR A 2 6.07 5.57 22.86
C THR A 2 6.15 6.35 21.53
N LEU A 3 7.33 6.34 20.88
CA LEU A 3 7.58 7.06 19.62
C LEU A 3 6.52 6.77 18.56
N ALA A 4 6.11 5.51 18.43
CA ALA A 4 5.11 5.07 17.46
C ALA A 4 3.73 5.73 17.66
N LYS A 5 3.34 6.00 18.92
CA LYS A 5 2.07 6.69 19.22
C LYS A 5 2.13 8.17 18.85
N SER A 6 3.26 8.84 19.11
CA SER A 6 3.43 10.24 18.68
C SER A 6 3.44 10.37 17.16
N GLU A 7 4.09 9.45 16.45
CA GLU A 7 4.14 9.46 14.99
C GLU A 7 2.77 9.16 14.37
N ALA A 8 2.00 8.24 14.94
CA ALA A 8 0.63 7.97 14.49
C ALA A 8 -0.25 9.22 14.57
N LYS A 9 -0.11 10.02 15.62
CA LYS A 9 -0.82 11.30 15.78
C LYS A 9 -0.37 12.36 14.78
N ILE A 10 0.93 12.45 14.50
CA ILE A 10 1.48 13.35 13.47
C ILE A 10 0.88 12.99 12.10
N LEU A 11 0.88 11.71 11.73
CA LEU A 11 0.29 11.25 10.48
C LEU A 11 -1.19 11.60 10.41
N ARG A 12 -1.95 11.37 11.49
CA ARG A 12 -3.39 11.68 11.52
C ARG A 12 -3.67 13.17 11.38
N LYS A 13 -2.89 14.02 12.06
CA LYS A 13 -3.00 15.48 11.98
C LYS A 13 -2.86 15.93 10.53
N HIS A 14 -1.76 15.56 9.88
CA HIS A 14 -1.48 15.92 8.50
C HIS A 14 -2.53 15.40 7.51
N ILE A 15 -3.02 14.18 7.71
CA ILE A 15 -4.11 13.63 6.89
C ILE A 15 -5.41 14.43 7.08
N SER A 16 -5.74 14.85 8.30
CA SER A 16 -6.93 15.66 8.57
C SER A 16 -6.83 17.09 8.01
N GLU A 17 -5.62 17.66 7.99
CA GLU A 17 -5.31 18.98 7.43
C GLU A 17 -5.09 18.94 5.90
N LYS A 18 -5.12 17.75 5.30
CA LYS A 18 -4.85 17.49 3.88
C LYS A 18 -3.46 17.95 3.42
N GLU A 19 -2.48 17.88 4.30
CA GLU A 19 -1.12 18.33 4.05
C GLU A 19 -0.17 17.12 4.06
N TYR A 20 0.29 16.68 2.89
CA TYR A 20 1.02 15.40 2.74
C TYR A 20 2.51 15.55 2.40
N SER A 21 2.97 16.77 2.13
CA SER A 21 4.37 17.13 1.88
C SER A 21 5.20 17.60 3.09
N PRO A 22 4.66 17.85 4.31
CA PRO A 22 5.47 18.32 5.43
C PRO A 22 6.61 17.36 5.77
N ASP A 23 7.74 17.92 6.18
CA ASP A 23 8.95 17.17 6.53
C ASP A 23 8.66 16.06 7.54
N ASP A 24 7.79 16.30 8.51
CA ASP A 24 7.44 15.30 9.52
C ASP A 24 6.64 14.13 8.96
N PHE A 25 5.75 14.36 7.99
CA PHE A 25 5.02 13.29 7.31
C PHE A 25 5.96 12.44 6.47
N ILE A 26 6.80 13.09 5.66
CA ILE A 26 7.78 12.41 4.79
C ILE A 26 8.83 11.67 5.63
N ARG A 27 9.31 12.28 6.72
CA ARG A 27 10.30 11.70 7.63
C ARG A 27 9.82 10.38 8.24
N VAL A 28 8.57 10.31 8.68
CA VAL A 28 8.01 9.07 9.25
C VAL A 28 7.99 7.95 8.21
N LEU A 29 7.67 8.25 6.96
CA LEU A 29 7.58 7.24 5.89
C LEU A 29 8.94 6.81 5.34
N THR A 30 9.92 7.72 5.27
CA THR A 30 11.18 7.48 4.55
C THR A 30 12.35 7.07 5.45
N THR A 31 12.36 7.49 6.72
CA THR A 31 13.53 7.29 7.61
C THR A 31 13.37 6.16 8.61
N ARG A 32 12.14 5.66 8.82
CA ARG A 32 11.87 4.64 9.84
C ARG A 32 12.13 3.24 9.30
N ILE A 33 12.70 2.39 10.15
CA ILE A 33 12.81 0.97 9.87
C ILE A 33 11.42 0.32 9.80
N LYS A 34 11.26 -0.71 8.97
CA LYS A 34 9.99 -1.39 8.70
C LYS A 34 9.23 -1.81 9.97
N ALA A 35 9.93 -2.36 10.96
CA ALA A 35 9.31 -2.79 12.22
C ALA A 35 8.71 -1.62 13.02
N GLN A 36 9.41 -0.48 13.06
CA GLN A 36 8.92 0.74 13.72
C GLN A 36 7.73 1.32 12.95
N LEU A 37 7.84 1.40 11.62
CA LEU A 37 6.76 1.89 10.77
C LEU A 37 5.49 1.04 10.93
N ASN A 38 5.61 -0.29 10.93
CA ASN A 38 4.49 -1.20 11.20
C ASN A 38 3.85 -0.94 12.56
N THR A 39 4.66 -0.71 13.59
CA THR A 39 4.16 -0.38 14.93
C THR A 39 3.40 0.94 14.94
N THR A 40 3.91 1.96 14.24
CA THR A 40 3.26 3.27 14.06
C THR A 40 1.92 3.12 13.33
N LEU A 41 1.86 2.36 12.23
CA LEU A 41 0.62 2.15 11.48
C LEU A 41 -0.41 1.30 12.25
N ASN A 42 0.05 0.32 13.04
CA ASN A 42 -0.83 -0.44 13.93
C ASN A 42 -1.43 0.45 15.01
N HIS A 43 -0.64 1.34 15.62
CA HIS A 43 -1.17 2.34 16.54
C HIS A 43 -2.16 3.29 15.87
N PHE A 44 -1.87 3.74 14.65
CA PHE A 44 -2.79 4.56 13.86
C PHE A 44 -4.13 3.85 13.68
N ASN A 45 -4.13 2.60 13.24
CA ASN A 45 -5.36 1.84 13.00
C ASN A 45 -6.13 1.58 14.31
N ASN A 46 -5.43 1.28 15.40
CA ASN A 46 -6.05 1.03 16.71
C ASN A 46 -6.65 2.31 17.33
N GLU A 47 -6.00 3.46 17.12
CA GLU A 47 -6.44 4.74 17.72
C GLU A 47 -7.54 5.42 16.90
N PHE A 48 -7.50 5.32 15.56
CA PHE A 48 -8.43 6.03 14.67
C PHE A 48 -9.45 5.11 13.99
N GLY A 49 -9.37 3.80 14.20
CA GLY A 49 -10.31 2.81 13.67
C GLY A 49 -10.28 2.64 12.15
N THR A 50 -9.36 3.30 11.46
CA THR A 50 -9.22 3.27 10.00
C THR A 50 -7.76 3.09 9.60
N SER A 51 -7.52 2.29 8.56
CA SER A 51 -6.20 2.14 7.96
C SER A 51 -5.79 3.43 7.27
N ILE A 52 -4.53 3.86 7.44
CA ILE A 52 -3.96 5.01 6.74
C ILE A 52 -4.18 4.96 5.23
N THR A 53 -4.10 3.78 4.62
CA THR A 53 -4.29 3.59 3.18
C THR A 53 -5.73 3.83 2.73
N LYS A 54 -6.72 3.65 3.63
CA LYS A 54 -8.13 3.94 3.37
C LYS A 54 -8.41 5.44 3.49
N ASP A 55 -7.86 6.09 4.52
CA ASP A 55 -7.96 7.54 4.68
C ASP A 55 -7.39 8.27 3.45
N LEU A 56 -6.22 7.83 2.96
CA LEU A 56 -5.59 8.36 1.75
C LEU A 56 -6.31 7.95 0.44
N LYS A 57 -7.30 7.05 0.47
CA LYS A 57 -8.06 6.62 -0.71
C LYS A 57 -9.33 7.43 -0.91
N TYR A 58 -9.98 7.84 0.18
CA TYR A 58 -11.21 8.63 0.13
C TYR A 58 -11.01 9.96 -0.62
N GLU A 59 -9.78 10.47 -0.61
CA GLU A 59 -9.50 11.84 -1.00
C GLU A 59 -8.92 12.06 -2.41
N SER A 60 -8.60 11.06 -3.25
CA SER A 60 -7.91 11.43 -4.51
C SER A 60 -7.89 10.52 -5.75
N GLU A 61 -8.06 11.20 -6.89
CA GLU A 61 -7.42 10.96 -8.19
C GLU A 61 -5.97 11.52 -8.27
N ASP A 62 -5.47 12.14 -7.20
CA ASP A 62 -4.12 12.72 -7.10
C ASP A 62 -3.02 11.65 -7.17
N ASN A 63 -2.08 11.86 -8.10
CA ASN A 63 -0.93 11.02 -8.35
C ASN A 63 0.00 10.91 -7.12
N PHE A 64 0.19 11.98 -6.34
CA PHE A 64 1.08 11.98 -5.18
C PHE A 64 0.56 11.04 -4.08
N LEU A 65 -0.72 11.15 -3.74
CA LEU A 65 -1.39 10.23 -2.81
C LEU A 65 -1.37 8.78 -3.32
N GLY A 66 -1.43 8.59 -4.64
CA GLY A 66 -1.13 7.31 -5.29
C GLY A 66 0.22 6.73 -4.90
N ILE A 67 1.27 7.54 -5.00
CA ILE A 67 2.65 7.18 -4.64
C ILE A 67 2.77 6.91 -3.14
N VAL A 68 2.23 7.77 -2.27
CA VAL A 68 2.30 7.57 -0.81
C VAL A 68 1.67 6.23 -0.39
N ARG A 69 0.50 5.90 -0.94
CA ARG A 69 -0.14 4.60 -0.68
C ARG A 69 0.70 3.43 -1.20
N ALA A 70 1.30 3.58 -2.38
CA ALA A 70 2.19 2.57 -2.93
C ALA A 70 3.40 2.36 -2.02
N THR A 71 4.05 3.43 -1.56
CA THR A 71 5.17 3.39 -0.61
C THR A 71 4.80 2.67 0.68
N ILE A 72 3.66 3.02 1.29
CA ILE A 72 3.19 2.35 2.52
C ILE A 72 2.99 0.85 2.27
N ASN A 73 2.34 0.47 1.17
CA ASN A 73 2.15 -0.94 0.83
C ASN A 73 3.50 -1.65 0.61
N CYS A 74 4.43 -1.07 -0.16
CA CYS A 74 5.76 -1.68 -0.38
C CYS A 74 6.55 -1.91 0.92
N LEU A 75 6.39 -1.03 1.90
CA LEU A 75 7.12 -1.12 3.17
C LEU A 75 6.48 -2.10 4.16
N THR A 76 5.17 -2.30 4.10
CA THR A 76 4.40 -3.02 5.13
C THR A 76 3.73 -4.30 4.65
N CYS A 77 3.21 -4.28 3.43
CA CYS A 77 2.49 -5.37 2.77
C CYS A 77 2.88 -5.42 1.27
N PRO A 78 4.15 -5.71 0.93
CA PRO A 78 4.64 -5.70 -0.45
C PRO A 78 3.82 -6.63 -1.36
N GLU A 79 3.27 -7.72 -0.81
CA GLU A 79 2.37 -8.64 -1.50
C GLU A 79 1.15 -7.94 -2.10
N LYS A 80 0.53 -7.04 -1.34
CA LYS A 80 -0.65 -6.29 -1.79
C LYS A 80 -0.30 -5.27 -2.87
N TYR A 81 0.92 -4.73 -2.83
CA TYR A 81 1.40 -3.85 -3.89
C TYR A 81 1.58 -4.63 -5.19
N PHE A 82 2.28 -5.76 -5.15
CA PHE A 82 2.53 -6.57 -6.35
C PHE A 82 1.25 -7.16 -6.92
N GLU A 83 0.34 -7.68 -6.10
CA GLU A 83 -1.00 -8.12 -6.53
C GLU A 83 -1.74 -7.01 -7.28
N LYS A 84 -1.71 -5.78 -6.77
CA LYS A 84 -2.35 -4.64 -7.42
C LYS A 84 -1.69 -4.30 -8.75
N VAL A 85 -0.36 -4.29 -8.83
CA VAL A 85 0.38 -4.03 -10.08
C VAL A 85 0.05 -5.10 -11.11
N LEU A 86 0.08 -6.39 -10.73
CA LEU A 86 -0.25 -7.52 -11.60
C LEU A 86 -1.68 -7.44 -12.12
N ARG A 87 -2.66 -7.22 -11.23
CA ARG A 87 -4.07 -7.08 -11.62
C ARG A 87 -4.28 -5.92 -12.58
N LEU A 88 -3.63 -4.78 -12.34
CA LEU A 88 -3.71 -3.63 -13.23
C LEU A 88 -3.01 -3.87 -14.58
N GLY A 89 -1.90 -4.61 -14.60
CA GLY A 89 -1.19 -5.01 -15.81
C GLY A 89 -2.00 -5.99 -16.67
N ILE A 90 -2.60 -7.01 -16.05
CA ILE A 90 -3.44 -8.02 -16.75
C ILE A 90 -4.73 -7.38 -17.29
N ASN A 91 -5.38 -6.52 -16.52
CA ASN A 91 -6.69 -5.96 -16.89
C ASN A 91 -6.61 -4.77 -17.85
N LYS A 92 -5.43 -4.17 -18.06
CA LYS A 92 -5.25 -3.06 -19.00
C LYS A 92 -4.69 -3.61 -20.32
N GLN A 93 -5.46 -3.50 -21.40
CA GLN A 93 -4.97 -3.73 -22.77
C GLN A 93 -3.76 -2.80 -23.07
N GLY A 94 -2.55 -3.35 -22.94
CA GLY A 94 -1.31 -2.79 -23.51
C GLY A 94 -0.63 -1.60 -22.82
N LYS A 95 -1.11 -1.10 -21.67
CA LYS A 95 -0.52 0.12 -21.06
C LYS A 95 0.56 -0.09 -19.98
N ASP A 96 0.82 -1.31 -19.52
CA ASP A 96 1.85 -1.52 -18.49
C ASP A 96 2.52 -2.90 -18.53
N GLU A 97 2.80 -3.42 -19.73
CA GLU A 97 3.51 -4.70 -19.91
C GLU A 97 4.89 -4.68 -19.23
N TRP A 98 5.56 -3.53 -19.23
CA TRP A 98 6.84 -3.35 -18.56
C TRP A 98 6.76 -3.49 -17.04
N ALA A 99 5.69 -3.03 -16.39
CA ALA A 99 5.49 -3.30 -14.96
C ALA A 99 5.21 -4.78 -14.70
N LEU A 100 4.43 -5.44 -15.55
CA LEU A 100 4.17 -6.87 -15.44
C LEU A 100 5.48 -7.68 -15.51
N THR A 101 6.27 -7.47 -16.56
CA THR A 101 7.56 -8.12 -16.76
C THR A 101 8.49 -7.87 -15.57
N ARG A 102 8.61 -6.62 -15.12
CA ARG A 102 9.48 -6.28 -13.99
C ARG A 102 9.07 -7.00 -12.71
N VAL A 103 7.78 -7.05 -12.39
CA VAL A 103 7.30 -7.75 -11.17
C VAL A 103 7.56 -9.24 -11.29
N VAL A 104 7.21 -9.87 -12.42
CA VAL A 104 7.43 -11.30 -12.63
C VAL A 104 8.91 -11.65 -12.51
N THR A 105 9.79 -10.94 -13.22
CA THR A 105 11.23 -11.23 -13.19
C THR A 105 11.85 -11.01 -11.81
N THR A 106 11.52 -9.90 -11.13
CA THR A 106 12.14 -9.58 -9.82
C THR A 106 11.59 -10.39 -8.66
N GLN A 107 10.33 -10.81 -8.72
CA GLN A 107 9.71 -11.60 -7.64
C GLN A 107 9.84 -13.11 -7.88
N ALA A 108 10.25 -13.54 -9.08
CA ALA A 108 10.46 -14.95 -9.38
C ALA A 108 11.51 -15.60 -8.47
N GLU A 109 12.55 -14.84 -8.11
CA GLU A 109 13.69 -15.33 -7.34
C GLU A 109 13.49 -15.19 -5.81
N VAL A 110 12.54 -14.34 -5.38
CA VAL A 110 12.35 -13.95 -3.97
C VAL A 110 11.25 -14.78 -3.27
N ASP A 111 10.76 -15.84 -3.92
CA ASP A 111 9.73 -16.76 -3.41
C ASP A 111 8.39 -16.07 -3.04
N GLN A 112 8.13 -14.88 -3.61
CA GLN A 112 6.83 -14.19 -3.52
C GLN A 112 5.84 -14.69 -4.59
N LEU A 113 6.24 -15.69 -5.38
CA LEU A 113 5.44 -16.34 -6.40
C LEU A 113 4.21 -17.08 -5.87
N HIS A 114 4.18 -17.48 -4.59
CA HIS A 114 2.98 -18.12 -4.03
C HIS A 114 1.74 -17.19 -4.09
N LEU A 115 1.93 -15.87 -4.14
CA LEU A 115 0.87 -14.89 -4.30
C LEU A 115 0.32 -14.83 -5.75
N LEU A 116 1.02 -15.45 -6.70
CA LEU A 116 0.56 -15.68 -8.08
C LEU A 116 -0.37 -16.89 -8.16
N ALA A 117 -0.77 -17.50 -7.03
CA ALA A 117 -1.82 -18.51 -6.97
C ALA A 117 -3.17 -17.90 -7.37
N LEU A 118 -3.34 -17.83 -8.69
CA LEU A 118 -4.51 -17.72 -9.54
C LEU A 118 -5.61 -16.74 -9.07
N PRO A 119 -6.13 -15.87 -9.96
CA PRO A 119 -7.47 -15.33 -9.73
C PRO A 119 -8.37 -16.54 -9.48
N LYS A 120 -9.00 -16.62 -8.29
CA LYS A 120 -10.06 -17.60 -8.08
C LYS A 120 -10.99 -17.42 -9.27
N GLN A 121 -11.07 -18.45 -10.11
CA GLN A 121 -12.02 -18.51 -11.21
C GLN A 121 -13.37 -18.08 -10.62
N PRO A 122 -14.11 -17.15 -11.26
CA PRO A 122 -15.48 -16.93 -10.85
C PRO A 122 -16.12 -18.31 -10.85
N SER A 123 -16.66 -18.71 -9.70
CA SER A 123 -17.50 -19.89 -9.61
C SER A 123 -18.57 -19.70 -10.67
N HIS A 124 -18.41 -20.40 -11.79
CA HIS A 124 -19.50 -20.64 -12.72
C HIS A 124 -20.51 -21.44 -11.91
N ASP A 125 -21.38 -20.72 -11.22
CA ASP A 125 -22.62 -21.31 -10.74
C ASP A 125 -23.39 -21.71 -11.99
N LEU A 126 -23.27 -23.00 -12.29
CA LEU A 126 -24.20 -23.76 -13.10
C LEU A 126 -25.61 -23.47 -12.55
N GLN A 127 -26.35 -22.63 -13.25
CA GLN A 127 -27.81 -22.66 -13.29
C GLN A 127 -28.14 -22.88 -14.78
N ALA A 128 -28.38 -24.13 -15.17
CA ALA A 128 -29.66 -24.83 -15.12
C ALA A 128 -30.68 -24.20 -16.07
#